data_AF-A0A1F2VEX6-F1
#
_entry.id   AF-A0A1F2VEX6-F1
#
_cell.length_a   1.000
_cell.length_b   1.000
_cell.length_c   1.000
_cell.angle_alpha   90.00
_cell.angle_beta   90.00
_cell.angle_gamma   90.00
#
_symmetry.space_group_name_H-M   'P 1'
#
loop_
_entity.id
_entity.type
_entity.pdbx_description
1 polymer ?
#
loop_
_entity_poly.entity_id
_entity_poly.type
_entity_poly.pdbx_seq_one_letter_code
_entity_poly.pdbx_strand_id
1 'polypeptide(L)'
;MSSHAPEKELDPTPLVNAILEKTKAGKLKWQETANEYVFIASVGGNTTLKVRYNPEGPDILSLLNENGKLIWEITDPMLPIDELFTSARRIALRVDERVEALMETLEKL
;
A
#
# COMPACT_ATOMS: atom_id res chain seq x y z
N MET A 1 -23.85 18.54 -29.74
CA MET A 1 -23.91 17.63 -28.57
C MET A 1 -22.85 16.57 -28.77
N SER A 2 -21.68 16.74 -28.15
CA SER A 2 -20.59 15.77 -28.31
C SER A 2 -20.82 14.64 -27.32
N SER A 3 -21.18 13.47 -27.84
CA SER A 3 -21.20 12.21 -27.11
C SER A 3 -19.77 11.80 -26.80
N HIS A 4 -19.35 12.01 -25.55
CA HIS A 4 -18.14 11.42 -25.00
C HIS A 4 -18.41 9.92 -24.85
N ALA A 5 -17.69 9.08 -25.59
CA ALA A 5 -17.73 7.65 -25.39
C ALA A 5 -17.29 7.34 -23.94
N PRO A 6 -17.86 6.33 -23.26
CA PRO A 6 -17.33 5.91 -21.97
C PRO A 6 -15.91 5.39 -22.20
N GLU A 7 -14.91 6.12 -21.72
CA GLU A 7 -13.57 5.57 -21.56
C GLU A 7 -13.73 4.28 -20.74
N LYS A 8 -13.25 3.15 -21.27
CA LYS A 8 -13.26 1.88 -20.55
C LYS A 8 -12.48 2.08 -19.25
N GLU A 9 -13.20 2.22 -18.15
CA GLU A 9 -12.62 2.21 -16.81
C GLU A 9 -11.87 0.88 -16.67
N LEU A 10 -10.55 0.96 -16.55
CA LEU A 10 -9.69 -0.22 -16.46
C LEU A 10 -9.96 -0.89 -15.12
N ASP A 11 -10.22 -2.20 -15.14
CA ASP A 11 -10.38 -3.00 -13.92
C ASP A 11 -9.10 -2.89 -13.06
N PRO A 12 -9.18 -2.31 -11.84
CA PRO A 12 -8.04 -2.13 -10.95
C PRO A 12 -7.58 -3.43 -10.28
N THR A 13 -8.37 -4.50 -10.32
CA THR A 13 -8.12 -5.75 -9.59
C THR A 13 -6.74 -6.35 -9.86
N PRO A 14 -6.28 -6.50 -11.12
CA PRO A 14 -4.97 -7.10 -11.38
C PRO A 14 -3.81 -6.27 -10.83
N LEU A 15 -3.97 -4.93 -10.82
CA LEU A 15 -2.96 -4.02 -10.30
C LEU A 15 -2.85 -4.13 -8.78
N VAL A 16 -3.98 -4.08 -8.07
CA VAL A 16 -4.00 -4.19 -6.60
C VAL A 16 -3.40 -5.54 -6.16
N ASN A 17 -3.79 -6.63 -6.81
CA ASN A 17 -3.26 -7.96 -6.50
C ASN A 17 -1.75 -8.04 -6.74
N ALA A 18 -1.24 -7.50 -7.84
CA ALA A 18 0.21 -7.50 -8.10
C ALA A 18 1.01 -6.69 -7.08
N ILE A 19 0.46 -5.56 -6.60
CA ILE A 19 1.09 -4.74 -5.54
C ILE A 19 1.08 -5.50 -4.21
N LEU A 20 -0.03 -6.14 -3.87
CA LEU A 20 -0.18 -6.95 -2.66
C LEU A 20 0.79 -8.14 -2.65
N GLU A 21 0.88 -8.89 -3.75
CA GLU A 21 1.82 -10.01 -3.89
C GLU A 21 3.28 -9.56 -3.71
N LYS A 22 3.68 -8.44 -4.35
CA LYS A 22 5.02 -7.88 -4.19
C LYS A 22 5.28 -7.40 -2.76
N THR A 23 4.26 -6.85 -2.10
CA THR A 23 4.33 -6.45 -0.69
C THR A 23 4.56 -7.66 0.19
N LYS A 24 3.71 -8.70 0.09
CA LYS A 24 3.85 -9.94 0.87
C LYS A 24 5.20 -10.64 0.65
N ALA A 25 5.76 -10.53 -0.56
CA ALA A 25 7.08 -11.04 -0.89
C ALA A 25 8.25 -10.16 -0.42
N GLY A 26 8.00 -9.07 0.30
CA GLY A 26 9.03 -8.14 0.79
C GLY A 26 9.74 -7.34 -0.32
N LYS A 27 9.18 -7.31 -1.54
CA LYS A 27 9.79 -6.65 -2.70
C LYS A 27 9.52 -5.15 -2.73
N LEU A 28 8.50 -4.68 -2.01
CA LEU A 28 8.23 -3.25 -1.82
C LEU A 28 8.76 -2.80 -0.46
N LYS A 29 9.60 -1.77 -0.49
CA LYS A 29 10.20 -1.16 0.70
C LYS A 29 9.25 -0.11 1.26
N TRP A 30 8.26 -0.57 2.03
CA TRP A 30 7.32 0.30 2.71
C TRP A 30 8.00 1.07 3.84
N GLN A 31 7.61 2.33 4.01
CA GLN A 31 8.13 3.26 5.00
C GLN A 31 6.98 3.93 5.74
N GLU A 32 7.22 4.22 7.01
CA GLU A 32 6.36 5.03 7.84
C GLU A 32 6.30 6.47 7.32
N THR A 33 5.20 7.16 7.61
CA THR A 33 5.11 8.61 7.47
C THR A 33 4.85 9.24 8.83
N ALA A 34 4.75 10.58 8.88
CA ALA A 34 4.32 11.26 10.10
C ALA A 34 2.88 10.90 10.54
N ASN A 35 2.09 10.27 9.65
CA ASN A 35 0.75 9.76 9.96
C ASN A 35 0.81 8.23 10.06
N GLU A 36 0.45 7.68 11.21
CA GLU A 36 0.48 6.23 11.50
C GLU A 36 -0.49 5.40 10.64
N TYR A 37 -1.47 6.05 10.03
CA TYR A 37 -2.42 5.43 9.10
C TYR A 37 -1.99 5.53 7.63
N VAL A 38 -0.76 5.97 7.36
CA VAL A 38 -0.23 6.13 6.00
C VAL A 38 1.15 5.51 5.87
N PHE A 39 1.29 4.63 4.88
CA PHE A 39 2.56 4.03 4.49
C PHE A 39 2.86 4.32 3.03
N ILE A 40 4.14 4.50 2.71
CA ILE A 40 4.60 4.80 1.36
C ILE A 40 5.68 3.83 0.89
N ALA A 41 5.74 3.57 -0.41
CA ALA A 41 6.82 2.84 -1.05
C ALA A 41 7.20 3.53 -2.35
N SER A 42 8.47 3.91 -2.50
CA SER A 42 8.99 4.39 -3.78
C SER A 42 9.00 3.23 -4.78
N VAL A 43 8.42 3.48 -5.94
CA VAL A 43 8.42 2.58 -7.09
C VAL A 43 9.14 3.28 -8.25
N GLY A 44 9.65 2.51 -9.21
CA GLY A 44 10.49 3.05 -10.29
C GLY A 44 9.87 4.23 -11.04
N GLY A 45 10.72 5.04 -11.69
CA GLY A 45 10.26 6.20 -12.46
C GLY A 45 9.83 7.39 -11.60
N ASN A 46 10.48 7.59 -10.44
CA ASN A 46 10.20 8.67 -9.49
C ASN A 46 8.73 8.72 -9.03
N THR A 47 8.11 7.56 -8.86
CA THR A 47 6.72 7.49 -8.38
C THR A 47 6.66 6.85 -7.00
N THR A 48 5.61 7.17 -6.25
CA THR A 48 5.43 6.69 -4.88
C THR A 48 4.06 6.08 -4.74
N LEU A 49 4.00 4.81 -4.35
CA LEU A 49 2.77 4.20 -3.86
C LEU A 49 2.51 4.70 -2.44
N LYS A 50 1.24 5.01 -2.16
CA LYS A 50 0.75 5.40 -0.84
C LYS A 50 -0.48 4.57 -0.52
N VAL A 51 -0.46 3.87 0.59
CA VAL A 51 -1.65 3.20 1.14
C VAL A 51 -2.07 3.89 2.43
N ARG A 52 -3.37 4.15 2.57
CA ARG A 52 -3.95 4.84 3.71
C ARG A 52 -5.14 4.06 4.26
N TYR A 53 -5.11 3.82 5.56
CA TYR A 53 -6.27 3.32 6.29
C TYR A 53 -7.28 4.45 6.52
N ASN A 54 -8.56 4.17 6.31
CA ASN A 54 -9.64 5.12 6.50
C ASN A 54 -10.72 4.53 7.42
N PRO A 55 -10.80 4.93 8.71
CA PRO A 55 -11.77 4.35 9.64
C PRO A 55 -13.23 4.69 9.29
N GLU A 56 -13.46 5.75 8.52
CA GLU A 56 -14.80 6.25 8.17
C GLU A 56 -15.26 5.80 6.77
N GLY A 57 -14.44 5.03 6.04
CA GLY A 57 -14.73 4.67 4.66
C GLY A 57 -13.78 3.61 4.09
N PRO A 58 -13.72 3.45 2.76
CA PRO A 58 -12.79 2.52 2.15
C PRO A 58 -11.35 2.99 2.31
N ASP A 59 -10.46 2.03 2.51
CA ASP A 59 -9.02 2.26 2.45
C ASP A 59 -8.61 2.70 1.05
N ILE A 60 -7.51 3.45 0.98
CA ILE A 60 -7.14 4.20 -0.21
C ILE A 60 -5.75 3.80 -0.67
N LEU A 61 -5.64 3.39 -1.93
CA LEU A 61 -4.36 3.22 -2.63
C LEU A 61 -4.17 4.34 -3.64
N SER A 62 -3.07 5.08 -3.54
CA SER A 62 -2.73 6.15 -4.47
C SER A 62 -1.36 5.92 -5.11
N LEU A 63 -1.17 6.39 -6.34
CA LEU A 63 0.14 6.62 -6.93
C LEU A 63 0.40 8.12 -7.04
N LEU A 64 1.56 8.54 -6.58
CA LEU A 64 2.03 9.92 -6.60
C LEU A 64 3.21 10.03 -7.57
N ASN A 65 3.35 11.19 -8.20
CA ASN A 65 4.55 11.54 -8.95
C ASN A 65 5.68 12.02 -8.02
N GLU A 66 6.81 12.42 -8.61
CA GLU A 66 8.02 12.85 -7.90
C GLU A 66 7.81 14.09 -7.00
N ASN A 67 6.80 14.90 -7.32
CA ASN A 67 6.42 16.09 -6.57
C ASN A 67 5.32 15.82 -5.52
N GLY A 68 4.98 14.54 -5.30
CA GLY A 68 3.91 14.13 -4.38
C GLY A 68 2.50 14.39 -4.92
N LYS A 69 2.36 14.80 -6.20
CA LYS A 69 1.05 15.03 -6.82
C LYS A 69 0.42 13.70 -7.22
N LEU A 70 -0.89 13.58 -6.96
CA LEU A 70 -1.69 12.42 -7.33
C LEU A 70 -1.66 12.16 -8.84
N ILE A 71 -1.34 10.93 -9.24
CA ILE A 71 -1.47 10.40 -10.60
C ILE A 71 -2.79 9.64 -10.71
N TRP A 72 -3.03 8.70 -9.78
CA TRP A 72 -4.27 7.94 -9.70
C TRP A 72 -4.57 7.51 -8.26
N GLU A 73 -5.83 7.18 -8.00
CA GLU A 73 -6.34 6.71 -6.72
C GLU A 73 -7.36 5.59 -6.92
N ILE A 74 -7.38 4.61 -6.01
CA ILE A 74 -8.35 3.51 -5.95
C ILE A 74 -8.94 3.49 -4.55
N THR A 75 -10.27 3.50 -4.46
CA THR A 75 -11.05 3.52 -3.21
C THR A 75 -12.17 2.47 -3.21
N ASP A 76 -12.02 1.39 -3.98
CA ASP A 76 -13.03 0.34 -4.09
C ASP A 76 -12.98 -0.59 -2.87
N PRO A 77 -14.04 -0.66 -2.05
CA PRO A 77 -14.09 -1.51 -0.86
C PRO A 77 -14.09 -3.01 -1.17
N MET A 78 -14.33 -3.42 -2.42
CA MET A 78 -14.28 -4.83 -2.84
C MET A 78 -12.85 -5.32 -3.09
N LEU A 79 -11.88 -4.41 -3.16
CA LEU A 79 -10.47 -4.73 -3.36
C LEU A 79 -9.76 -4.87 -2.01
N PRO A 80 -8.73 -5.74 -1.91
CA PRO A 80 -8.03 -6.04 -0.66
C PRO A 80 -7.01 -4.94 -0.27
N ILE A 81 -7.43 -3.68 -0.26
CA ILE A 81 -6.58 -2.54 0.10
C ILE A 81 -6.28 -2.53 1.61
N ASP A 82 -7.20 -3.04 2.42
CA ASP A 82 -7.02 -3.27 3.86
C ASP A 82 -5.93 -4.31 4.15
N GLU A 83 -5.90 -5.39 3.38
CA GLU A 83 -4.85 -6.41 3.47
C GLU A 83 -3.49 -5.83 3.02
N LEU A 84 -3.50 -5.00 1.98
CA LEU A 84 -2.33 -4.26 1.54
C LEU A 84 -1.82 -3.31 2.62
N PHE A 85 -2.71 -2.54 3.26
CA PHE A 85 -2.37 -1.65 4.37
C PHE A 85 -1.72 -2.43 5.52
N THR A 86 -2.34 -3.53 5.94
CA THR A 86 -1.85 -4.37 7.04
C THR A 86 -0.46 -4.93 6.73
N SER A 87 -0.26 -5.41 5.48
CA SER A 87 1.02 -5.95 5.04
C SER A 87 2.11 -4.86 4.95
N ALA A 88 1.77 -3.68 4.42
CA ALA A 88 2.66 -2.54 4.36
C ALA A 88 3.10 -2.08 5.76
N ARG A 89 2.15 -2.00 6.70
CA ARG A 89 2.40 -1.68 8.10
C ARG A 89 3.36 -2.68 8.75
N ARG A 90 3.13 -3.98 8.56
CA ARG A 90 3.98 -5.05 9.13
C ARG A 90 5.44 -4.89 8.70
N ILE A 91 5.65 -4.61 7.41
CA ILE A 91 6.98 -4.45 6.82
C ILE A 91 7.63 -3.14 7.28
N ALA A 92 6.91 -2.02 7.21
CA ALA A 92 7.43 -0.71 7.59
C ALA A 92 7.86 -0.67 9.06
N LEU A 93 7.07 -1.28 9.94
CA LEU A 93 7.35 -1.34 11.38
C LEU A 93 8.35 -2.44 11.78
N ARG A 94 8.82 -3.23 10.81
CA ARG A 94 9.77 -4.32 11.02
C ARG A 94 9.28 -5.31 12.07
N VAL A 95 7.98 -5.63 12.00
CA VAL A 95 7.30 -6.46 13.02
C VAL A 95 7.92 -7.85 13.05
N ASP A 96 8.23 -8.41 11.89
CA ASP A 96 8.77 -9.76 11.76
C ASP A 96 10.14 -9.85 12.47
N GLU A 97 11.05 -8.88 12.27
CA GLU A 97 12.33 -8.85 12.97
C GLU A 97 12.19 -8.63 14.48
N ARG A 98 11.22 -7.81 14.91
CA ARG A 98 10.96 -7.58 16.33
C ARG A 98 10.45 -8.83 17.03
N VAL A 99 9.60 -9.61 16.35
CA VAL A 99 9.09 -10.89 16.86
C VAL A 99 10.21 -11.92 16.95
N GLU A 100 11.06 -12.03 15.92
CA GLU A 100 12.22 -12.92 15.92
C GLU A 100 13.17 -12.62 17.09
N ALA A 101 13.53 -11.35 17.28
CA ALA A 101 14.38 -10.93 18.40
C ALA A 101 13.76 -11.21 19.79
N LEU A 102 12.43 -11.10 19.91
CA LEU A 102 11.72 -11.46 21.13
C LEU A 102 11.82 -12.97 21.41
N MET A 103 11.60 -13.81 20.39
CA MET A 103 11.68 -15.26 20.52
C MET A 103 13.08 -15.72 20.93
N GLU A 104 14.13 -15.19 20.30
CA GLU A 104 15.53 -15.49 20.68
C GLU A 104 15.85 -15.10 22.13
N THR A 105 15.19 -14.07 22.66
CA THR A 105 15.36 -13.64 24.05
C THR A 105 14.71 -14.63 25.00
N LEU A 106 13.52 -15.14 24.66
CA LEU A 106 12.79 -16.12 25.47
C LEU A 106 13.49 -17.49 25.53
N GLU A 107 14.17 -17.91 24.46
CA GLU A 107 14.94 -19.16 24.43
C GLU A 107 16.19 -19.15 25.33
N LYS A 108 16.66 -17.97 25.74
CA LYS A 108 17.85 -17.78 26.58
C LYS A 108 17.53 -17.65 28.08
N LEU A 109 16.24 -17.64 28.43
CA LEU A 109 15.75 -17.65 29.82
C LEU A 109 15.67 -19.08 30.36
#